data_AF-A0A657LNU9-F1
#
_entry.id   AF-A0A657LNU9-F1
#
_cell.length_a   1.000
_cell.length_b   1.000
_cell.length_c   1.000
_cell.angle_alpha   90.00
_cell.angle_beta   90.00
_cell.angle_gamma   90.00
#
_symmetry.space_group_name_H-M   'P 1'
#
loop_
_entity.id
_entity.type
_entity.pdbx_description
1 polymer ?
#
loop_
_entity_poly.entity_id
_entity_poly.type
_entity_poly.pdbx_seq_one_letter_code
_entity_poly.pdbx_strand_id
1 'polypeptide(L)'
;MSVRVIEMYGRQLDKLSEIIDKTNDRVISDPPDELFADNINFYTKSYLINLCAITEACLKDTAMVVVRAMIDRISSANISNNIVFWGVFKDGFDEKKHSKFEKFALSITEKSVSDKLSANPWRAIKLFELLGCDIKKNADFEAVKGIIASVVDKRNNIVHHNDQANDISLSDVKAYIDFFRVYIYSIDESSKSLIVP
;
A
#
# COMPACT_ATOMS: atom_id res chain seq x y z
N MET A 1 -1.01 14.97 8.81
CA MET A 1 0.26 14.44 8.26
C MET A 1 0.02 13.42 7.13
N SER A 2 -1.07 12.62 7.12
CA SER A 2 -1.34 11.65 6.02
C SER A 2 -1.70 12.29 4.66
N VAL A 3 -2.36 13.46 4.66
CA VAL A 3 -2.69 14.21 3.42
C VAL A 3 -1.46 14.41 2.52
N ARG A 4 -0.26 14.60 3.10
CA ARG A 4 0.99 14.74 2.34
C ARG A 4 1.47 13.45 1.68
N VAL A 5 1.17 12.29 2.27
CA VAL A 5 1.63 10.98 1.76
C VAL A 5 0.87 10.65 0.47
N ILE A 6 -0.46 10.69 0.52
CA ILE A 6 -1.29 10.36 -0.65
C ILE A 6 -1.06 11.34 -1.80
N GLU A 7 -0.96 12.64 -1.52
CA GLU A 7 -0.65 13.62 -2.56
C GLU A 7 0.72 13.38 -3.21
N MET A 8 1.73 12.99 -2.42
CA MET A 8 3.06 12.69 -2.93
C MET A 8 3.04 11.50 -3.89
N TYR A 9 2.40 10.39 -3.50
CA TYR A 9 2.29 9.21 -4.35
C TYR A 9 1.32 9.41 -5.52
N GLY A 10 0.26 10.20 -5.34
CA GLY A 10 -0.62 10.65 -6.42
C GLY A 10 0.15 11.34 -7.55
N ARG A 11 1.08 12.24 -7.21
CA ARG A 11 1.97 12.87 -8.21
C ARG A 11 2.92 11.88 -8.89
N GLN A 12 3.34 10.82 -8.21
CA GLN A 12 4.15 9.78 -8.84
C GLN A 12 3.33 8.96 -9.84
N LEU A 13 2.06 8.68 -9.52
CA LEU A 13 1.11 8.07 -10.45
C LEU A 13 0.81 8.98 -11.64
N ASP A 14 0.68 10.30 -11.44
CA ASP A 14 0.52 11.27 -12.53
C ASP A 14 1.72 11.23 -13.47
N LYS A 15 2.94 11.27 -12.91
CA LYS A 15 4.17 11.16 -13.71
C LYS A 15 4.27 9.85 -14.47
N LEU A 16 3.87 8.73 -13.86
CA LEU A 16 3.83 7.44 -14.53
C LEU A 16 2.85 7.48 -15.72
N SER A 17 1.67 8.05 -15.52
CA SER A 17 0.67 8.26 -16.57
C SER A 17 1.21 9.12 -17.72
N GLU A 18 1.85 10.24 -17.42
CA GLU A 18 2.49 11.12 -18.42
C GLU A 18 3.58 10.40 -19.24
N ILE A 19 4.36 9.52 -18.61
CA ILE A 19 5.40 8.75 -19.29
C ILE A 19 4.76 7.72 -20.21
N ILE A 20 3.71 7.03 -19.75
CA ILE A 20 2.96 6.06 -20.57
C ILE A 20 2.37 6.75 -21.80
N ASP A 21 1.78 7.94 -21.65
CA ASP A 21 1.23 8.71 -22.77
C ASP A 21 2.32 9.03 -23.80
N LYS A 22 3.45 9.57 -23.35
CA LYS A 22 4.59 9.87 -24.25
C LYS A 22 5.12 8.63 -24.95
N THR A 23 5.12 7.49 -24.28
CA THR A 23 5.54 6.22 -24.88
C THR A 23 4.51 5.73 -25.89
N ASN A 24 3.21 5.82 -25.58
CA ASN A 24 2.16 5.46 -26.50
C ASN A 24 2.17 6.33 -27.77
N ASP A 25 2.33 7.65 -27.61
CA ASP A 25 2.43 8.61 -28.73
C ASP A 25 3.58 8.28 -29.69
N ARG A 26 4.72 7.81 -29.16
CA ARG A 26 5.88 7.37 -29.95
C ARG A 26 5.68 6.04 -30.65
N VAL A 27 4.91 5.13 -30.05
CA VAL A 27 4.56 3.84 -30.66
C VAL A 27 3.62 4.04 -31.85
N ILE A 28 2.68 4.98 -31.75
CA ILE A 28 1.64 5.21 -32.77
C ILE A 28 1.99 6.34 -33.75
N SER A 29 3.18 6.95 -33.66
CA SER A 29 3.59 8.01 -34.57
C SER A 29 3.79 7.50 -35.99
N ASP A 30 3.83 8.42 -36.96
CA ASP A 30 4.13 8.11 -38.37
C ASP A 30 5.32 8.96 -38.86
N PRO A 31 6.51 8.34 -39.08
CA PRO A 31 6.82 6.93 -38.83
C PRO A 31 6.89 6.60 -37.31
N PRO A 32 6.68 5.34 -36.91
CA PRO A 32 6.78 4.92 -35.51
C PRO A 32 8.23 4.97 -35.01
N ASP A 33 8.43 5.27 -33.72
CA ASP A 33 9.74 5.16 -33.07
C ASP A 33 10.07 3.67 -32.86
N GLU A 34 10.97 3.12 -33.70
CA GLU A 34 11.33 1.69 -33.72
C GLU A 34 11.76 1.16 -32.34
N LEU A 35 12.48 1.96 -31.55
CA LEU A 35 12.90 1.56 -30.20
C LEU A 35 11.69 1.24 -29.31
N PHE A 36 10.63 2.06 -29.38
CA PHE A 36 9.44 1.86 -28.56
C PHE A 36 8.53 0.79 -29.15
N ALA A 37 8.34 0.79 -30.47
CA ALA A 37 7.51 -0.20 -31.16
C ALA A 37 8.02 -1.63 -30.93
N ASP A 38 9.33 -1.86 -31.12
CA ASP A 38 9.93 -3.19 -31.00
C ASP A 38 10.02 -3.69 -29.55
N ASN A 39 9.95 -2.79 -28.57
CA ASN A 39 10.14 -3.10 -27.15
C ASN A 39 8.89 -2.84 -26.30
N ILE A 40 7.70 -2.75 -26.91
CA ILE A 40 6.46 -2.38 -26.20
C ILE A 40 6.18 -3.26 -24.98
N ASN A 41 6.38 -4.57 -25.10
CA ASN A 41 6.18 -5.53 -24.01
C ASN A 41 7.13 -5.27 -22.83
N PHE A 42 8.38 -4.86 -23.09
CA PHE A 42 9.32 -4.48 -22.03
C PHE A 42 8.82 -3.24 -21.28
N TYR A 43 8.33 -2.23 -22.00
CA TYR A 43 7.78 -1.02 -21.39
C TYR A 43 6.52 -1.31 -20.58
N THR A 44 5.56 -2.07 -21.12
CA THR A 44 4.34 -2.49 -20.39
C THR A 44 4.69 -3.21 -19.09
N LYS A 45 5.63 -4.17 -19.12
CA LYS A 45 6.11 -4.86 -17.90
C LYS A 45 6.66 -3.87 -16.89
N SER A 46 7.53 -2.95 -17.33
CA SER A 46 8.15 -1.94 -16.47
C SER A 46 7.11 -1.03 -15.82
N TYR A 47 6.09 -0.60 -16.56
CA TYR A 47 5.03 0.26 -16.02
C TYR A 47 4.15 -0.46 -15.00
N LEU A 48 3.79 -1.73 -15.24
CA LEU A 48 3.04 -2.54 -14.26
C LEU A 48 3.82 -2.74 -12.96
N ILE A 49 5.13 -3.01 -13.07
CA ILE A 49 6.02 -3.13 -11.91
C ILE A 49 6.07 -1.81 -11.13
N ASN A 50 6.26 -0.68 -11.82
CA ASN A 50 6.31 0.63 -11.19
C ASN A 50 4.97 1.01 -10.52
N LEU A 51 3.84 0.75 -11.18
CA LEU A 51 2.51 1.00 -10.63
C LEU A 51 2.31 0.27 -9.30
N CYS A 52 2.66 -1.02 -9.26
CA CYS A 52 2.58 -1.82 -8.04
C CYS A 52 3.56 -1.33 -6.96
N ALA A 53 4.80 -0.96 -7.33
CA ALA A 53 5.82 -0.51 -6.39
C ALA A 53 5.46 0.84 -5.74
N ILE A 54 5.01 1.81 -6.53
CA ILE A 54 4.54 3.13 -6.05
C ILE A 54 3.38 2.92 -5.07
N THR A 55 2.41 2.09 -5.44
CA THR A 55 1.25 1.79 -4.58
C THR A 55 1.68 1.10 -3.29
N GLU A 56 2.54 0.09 -3.38
CA GLU A 56 3.02 -0.63 -2.20
C GLU A 56 3.75 0.29 -1.21
N ALA A 57 4.59 1.20 -1.71
CA ALA A 57 5.24 2.22 -0.90
C ALA A 57 4.22 3.16 -0.24
N CYS A 58 3.22 3.62 -1.01
CA CYS A 58 2.14 4.44 -0.49
C CYS A 58 1.39 3.77 0.66
N LEU A 59 1.01 2.50 0.51
CA LEU A 59 0.28 1.77 1.54
C LEU A 59 1.12 1.60 2.81
N LYS A 60 2.43 1.33 2.68
CA LYS A 60 3.35 1.18 3.80
C LYS A 60 3.47 2.48 4.58
N ASP A 61 3.64 3.60 3.89
CA ASP A 61 3.73 4.91 4.52
C ASP A 61 2.41 5.30 5.20
N THR A 62 1.26 5.06 4.56
CA THR A 62 -0.05 5.32 5.15
C THR A 62 -0.27 4.48 6.42
N ALA A 63 0.05 3.18 6.39
CA ALA A 63 -0.03 2.34 7.58
C ALA A 63 0.92 2.81 8.69
N MET A 64 2.13 3.26 8.34
CA MET A 64 3.09 3.79 9.31
C MET A 64 2.63 5.10 9.94
N VAL A 65 1.90 5.95 9.22
CA VAL A 65 1.29 7.15 9.82
C VAL A 65 0.28 6.76 10.90
N VAL A 66 -0.57 5.76 10.63
CA VAL A 66 -1.54 5.25 11.61
C VAL A 66 -0.83 4.64 12.82
N VAL A 67 0.16 3.78 12.60
CA VAL A 67 0.96 3.15 13.66
C VAL A 67 1.60 4.21 14.55
N ARG A 68 2.25 5.22 13.98
CA ARG A 68 2.88 6.31 14.74
C ARG A 68 1.85 7.07 15.57
N ALA A 69 0.70 7.41 15.00
CA ALA A 69 -0.37 8.08 15.74
C ALA A 69 -0.86 7.24 16.93
N MET A 70 -0.97 5.92 16.79
CA MET A 70 -1.35 5.02 17.88
C MET A 70 -0.26 4.89 18.96
N ILE A 71 1.00 4.77 18.54
CA ILE A 71 2.14 4.76 19.46
C ILE A 71 2.15 6.05 20.29
N ASP A 72 2.01 7.21 19.65
CA ASP A 72 2.01 8.51 20.32
C ASP A 72 0.87 8.63 21.34
N ARG A 73 -0.33 8.14 21.00
CA ARG A 73 -1.49 8.10 21.93
C ARG A 73 -1.20 7.23 23.15
N ILE A 74 -0.67 6.02 22.93
CA ILE A 74 -0.35 5.08 24.01
C ILE A 74 0.75 5.64 24.92
N SER A 75 1.81 6.19 24.32
CA SER A 75 2.90 6.81 25.07
C SER A 75 2.43 8.02 25.88
N SER A 76 1.52 8.83 25.31
CA SER A 76 0.94 10.00 26.00
C SER A 76 -0.02 9.62 27.13
N ALA A 77 -0.70 8.48 27.03
CA ALA A 77 -1.61 7.99 28.06
C ALA A 77 -0.89 7.52 29.34
N ASN A 78 0.44 7.36 29.31
CA ASN A 78 1.26 7.07 30.49
C ASN A 78 0.80 5.80 31.26
N ILE A 79 0.36 4.78 30.52
CA ILE A 79 -0.18 3.54 31.09
C ILE A 79 0.96 2.70 31.64
N SER A 80 0.78 2.09 32.82
CA SER A 80 1.76 1.17 33.41
C SER A 80 1.96 -0.07 32.53
N ASN A 81 3.20 -0.53 32.33
CA ASN A 81 3.46 -1.79 31.63
C ASN A 81 2.75 -2.97 32.32
N ASN A 82 2.79 -3.00 33.65
CA ASN A 82 2.27 -4.12 34.43
C ASN A 82 0.75 -4.31 34.28
N ILE A 83 -0.03 -3.21 34.25
CA ILE A 83 -1.50 -3.33 34.13
C ILE A 83 -1.91 -3.88 32.76
N VAL A 84 -1.18 -3.50 31.70
CA VAL A 84 -1.44 -3.99 30.33
C VAL A 84 -1.12 -5.48 30.25
N PHE A 85 0.08 -5.89 30.67
CA PHE A 85 0.48 -7.30 30.59
C PHE A 85 -0.37 -8.20 31.48
N TRP A 86 -0.74 -7.75 32.69
CA TRP A 86 -1.65 -8.50 33.55
C TRP A 86 -3.02 -8.71 32.88
N GLY A 87 -3.59 -7.66 32.28
CA GLY A 87 -4.88 -7.73 31.59
C GLY A 87 -4.88 -8.59 30.32
N VAL A 88 -3.79 -8.56 29.54
CA VAL A 88 -3.66 -9.31 28.28
C VAL A 88 -3.35 -10.79 28.53
N PHE A 89 -2.39 -11.10 29.40
CA PHE A 89 -1.90 -12.47 29.58
C PHE A 89 -2.66 -13.27 30.64
N LYS A 90 -3.37 -12.61 31.57
CA LYS A 90 -4.18 -13.26 32.61
C LYS A 90 -3.43 -14.40 33.30
N ASP A 91 -3.90 -15.64 33.15
CA ASP A 91 -3.31 -16.85 33.74
C ASP A 91 -1.90 -17.17 33.23
N GLY A 92 -1.50 -16.59 32.09
CA GLY A 92 -0.15 -16.69 31.52
C GLY A 92 0.82 -15.59 31.97
N PHE A 93 0.44 -14.74 32.92
CA PHE A 93 1.29 -13.66 33.40
C PHE A 93 2.47 -14.20 34.24
N ASP A 94 3.66 -14.16 33.66
CA ASP A 94 4.93 -14.43 34.35
C ASP A 94 5.52 -13.12 34.91
N GLU A 95 5.55 -12.98 36.25
CA GLU A 95 6.09 -11.81 36.94
C GLU A 95 7.55 -11.51 36.55
N LYS A 96 8.39 -12.54 36.38
CA LYS A 96 9.82 -12.34 36.09
C LYS A 96 10.04 -11.83 34.67
N LYS A 97 9.15 -12.17 33.74
CA LYS A 97 9.27 -11.75 32.33
C LYS A 97 8.54 -10.44 32.05
N HIS A 98 7.41 -10.21 32.70
CA HIS A 98 6.49 -9.13 32.33
C HIS A 98 6.46 -7.97 33.34
N SER A 99 6.81 -8.20 34.61
CA SER A 99 6.76 -7.14 35.62
C SER A 99 7.95 -6.19 35.45
N LYS A 100 7.66 -5.02 34.90
CA LYS A 100 8.62 -3.93 34.70
C LYS A 100 7.99 -2.63 35.19
N PHE A 101 8.70 -1.93 36.07
CA PHE A 101 8.28 -0.64 36.60
C PHE A 101 8.55 0.50 35.59
N GLU A 102 7.96 0.36 34.39
CA GLU A 102 8.09 1.31 33.29
C GLU A 102 6.73 1.58 32.64
N LYS A 103 6.68 2.60 31.78
CA LYS A 103 5.50 2.91 30.98
C LYS A 103 5.37 1.89 29.85
N PHE A 104 4.15 1.48 29.55
CA PHE A 104 3.89 0.62 28.40
C PHE A 104 4.28 1.34 27.10
N ALA A 105 5.03 0.65 26.25
CA ALA A 105 5.44 1.14 24.95
C ALA A 105 5.27 0.03 23.90
N LEU A 106 4.78 0.40 22.72
CA LEU A 106 4.70 -0.51 21.58
C LEU A 106 5.99 -0.43 20.76
N SER A 107 6.57 -1.58 20.45
CA SER A 107 7.77 -1.70 19.60
C SER A 107 7.41 -2.19 18.18
N ILE A 108 6.52 -1.48 17.50
CA ILE A 108 6.17 -1.76 16.09
C ILE A 108 7.19 -1.06 15.20
N THR A 109 7.84 -1.83 14.32
CA THR A 109 8.89 -1.33 13.41
C THR A 109 8.38 -1.19 11.98
N GLU A 110 9.00 -0.33 11.18
CA GLU A 110 8.72 -0.21 9.74
C GLU A 110 8.84 -1.54 9.01
N LYS A 111 9.82 -2.37 9.41
CA LYS A 111 9.98 -3.73 8.90
C LYS A 111 8.75 -4.60 9.20
N SER A 112 8.25 -4.57 10.43
CA SER A 112 7.08 -5.38 10.82
C SER A 112 5.81 -5.03 10.06
N VAL A 113 5.66 -3.76 9.65
CA VAL A 113 4.56 -3.30 8.78
C VAL A 113 4.82 -3.71 7.34
N SER A 114 6.04 -3.46 6.85
CA SER A 114 6.43 -3.75 5.46
C SER A 114 6.32 -5.23 5.11
N ASP A 115 6.69 -6.13 6.03
CA ASP A 115 6.63 -7.58 5.81
C ASP A 115 5.19 -8.10 5.70
N LYS A 116 4.20 -7.36 6.23
CA LYS A 116 2.78 -7.72 6.22
C LYS A 116 2.00 -7.11 5.05
N LEU A 117 2.61 -6.21 4.28
CA LEU A 117 1.92 -5.41 3.29
C LEU A 117 2.53 -5.57 1.90
N SER A 118 1.66 -5.55 0.90
CA SER A 118 2.05 -5.34 -0.50
C SER A 118 0.93 -4.56 -1.18
N ALA A 119 1.08 -4.27 -2.48
CA ALA A 119 -0.02 -3.72 -3.27
C ALA A 119 -1.29 -4.62 -3.30
N ASN A 120 -1.20 -5.88 -2.86
CA ASN A 120 -2.32 -6.82 -2.85
C ASN A 120 -3.40 -6.41 -1.83
N PRO A 121 -4.68 -6.24 -2.24
CA PRO A 121 -5.76 -5.78 -1.35
C PRO A 121 -6.03 -6.70 -0.16
N TRP A 122 -5.84 -8.01 -0.30
CA TRP A 122 -6.07 -8.95 0.78
C TRP A 122 -5.03 -8.84 1.90
N ARG A 123 -3.79 -8.44 1.56
CA ARG A 123 -2.78 -8.12 2.56
C ARG A 123 -3.07 -6.79 3.24
N ALA A 124 -3.53 -5.79 2.49
CA ALA A 124 -3.97 -4.52 3.05
C ALA A 124 -5.11 -4.71 4.06
N ILE A 125 -6.15 -5.48 3.72
CA ILE A 125 -7.26 -5.79 4.64
C ILE A 125 -6.74 -6.34 5.97
N LYS A 126 -5.88 -7.37 5.93
CA LYS A 126 -5.35 -8.00 7.14
C LYS A 126 -4.54 -7.04 8.00
N LEU A 127 -3.71 -6.18 7.39
CA LEU A 127 -2.93 -5.21 8.15
C LEU A 127 -3.82 -4.13 8.76
N PHE A 128 -4.73 -3.54 7.98
CA PHE A 128 -5.58 -2.46 8.46
C PHE A 128 -6.59 -2.94 9.51
N GLU A 129 -7.03 -4.19 9.46
CA GLU A 129 -7.81 -4.83 10.52
C GLU A 129 -7.03 -4.87 11.85
N LEU A 130 -5.73 -5.19 11.83
CA LEU A 130 -4.87 -5.12 13.02
C LEU A 130 -4.73 -3.69 13.56
N LEU A 131 -4.81 -2.69 12.68
CA LEU A 131 -4.81 -1.28 13.05
C LEU A 131 -6.20 -0.79 13.48
N GLY A 132 -7.22 -1.64 13.54
CA GLY A 132 -8.57 -1.23 13.92
C GLY A 132 -9.33 -0.46 12.83
N CYS A 133 -8.93 -0.59 11.57
CA CYS A 133 -9.59 0.00 10.41
C CYS A 133 -10.27 -1.08 9.55
N ASP A 134 -11.58 -0.96 9.34
CA ASP A 134 -12.31 -1.84 8.41
C ASP A 134 -12.45 -1.18 7.04
N ILE A 135 -11.41 -1.30 6.21
CA ILE A 135 -11.37 -0.73 4.86
C ILE A 135 -12.41 -1.34 3.90
N LYS A 136 -12.96 -2.52 4.23
CA LYS A 136 -13.99 -3.18 3.40
C LYS A 136 -15.34 -2.45 3.45
N LYS A 137 -15.55 -1.58 4.43
CA LYS A 137 -16.76 -0.74 4.50
C LYS A 137 -16.74 0.41 3.50
N ASN A 138 -15.58 0.72 2.92
CA ASN A 138 -15.46 1.73 1.89
C ASN A 138 -15.90 1.15 0.53
N ALA A 139 -16.93 1.74 -0.07
CA ALA A 139 -17.52 1.26 -1.32
C ALA A 139 -16.53 1.33 -2.49
N ASP A 140 -15.69 2.37 -2.53
CA ASP A 140 -14.69 2.56 -3.58
C ASP A 140 -13.60 1.49 -3.50
N PHE A 141 -13.14 1.18 -2.28
CA PHE A 141 -12.21 0.06 -2.05
C PHE A 141 -12.81 -1.26 -2.55
N GLU A 142 -14.06 -1.54 -2.16
CA GLU A 142 -14.75 -2.78 -2.52
C GLU A 142 -14.94 -2.92 -4.04
N ALA A 143 -15.22 -1.80 -4.72
CA ALA A 143 -15.38 -1.75 -6.17
C ALA A 143 -14.08 -2.06 -6.93
N VAL A 144 -12.91 -1.62 -6.43
CA VAL A 144 -11.63 -1.77 -7.16
C VAL A 144 -10.78 -2.94 -6.70
N LYS A 145 -10.99 -3.52 -5.51
CA LYS A 145 -10.10 -4.57 -4.97
C LYS A 145 -9.91 -5.76 -5.92
N GLY A 146 -10.93 -6.13 -6.69
CA GLY A 146 -10.87 -7.27 -7.62
C GLY A 146 -9.88 -7.02 -8.75
N ILE A 147 -9.97 -5.86 -9.40
CA ILE A 147 -9.07 -5.50 -10.49
C ILE A 147 -7.65 -5.27 -9.97
N ILE A 148 -7.48 -4.65 -8.81
CA ILE A 148 -6.15 -4.46 -8.20
C ILE A 148 -5.49 -5.82 -7.91
N ALA A 149 -6.23 -6.78 -7.36
CA ALA A 149 -5.70 -8.12 -7.10
C ALA A 149 -5.22 -8.79 -8.40
N SER A 150 -6.03 -8.74 -9.47
CA SER A 150 -5.67 -9.30 -10.77
C SER A 150 -4.42 -8.65 -11.37
N VAL A 151 -4.29 -7.32 -11.31
CA VAL A 151 -3.10 -6.60 -11.82
C VAL A 151 -1.86 -6.94 -11.00
N VAL A 152 -1.99 -7.02 -9.67
CA VAL A 152 -0.87 -7.42 -8.79
C VAL A 152 -0.42 -8.85 -9.08
N ASP A 153 -1.35 -9.77 -9.34
CA ASP A 153 -1.04 -11.15 -9.70
C ASP A 153 -0.33 -11.24 -11.06
N LYS A 154 -0.80 -10.48 -12.05
CA LYS A 154 -0.10 -10.35 -13.34
C LYS A 154 1.32 -9.81 -13.16
N ARG A 155 1.50 -8.77 -12.35
CA ARG A 155 2.83 -8.24 -12.01
C ARG A 155 3.71 -9.30 -11.36
N ASN A 156 3.17 -10.09 -10.42
CA ASN A 156 3.93 -11.16 -9.76
C ASN A 156 4.40 -12.21 -10.78
N ASN A 157 3.56 -12.57 -11.74
CA ASN A 157 3.94 -13.49 -12.83
C ASN A 157 5.03 -12.90 -13.72
N ILE A 158 4.95 -11.61 -14.07
CA ILE A 158 5.99 -10.90 -14.81
C ILE A 158 7.32 -10.94 -14.05
N VAL A 159 7.31 -10.67 -12.73
CA VAL A 159 8.54 -10.60 -11.92
C VAL A 159 9.14 -11.98 -11.64
N HIS A 160 8.31 -12.97 -11.28
CA HIS A 160 8.78 -14.27 -10.80
C HIS A 160 8.88 -15.33 -11.89
N HIS A 161 8.14 -15.17 -12.98
CA HIS A 161 8.07 -16.15 -14.08
C HIS A 161 8.45 -15.56 -15.43
N ASN A 162 8.89 -14.29 -15.48
CA ASN A 162 9.19 -13.55 -16.71
C ASN A 162 8.02 -13.59 -17.72
N ASP A 163 6.79 -13.63 -17.22
CA ASP A 163 5.59 -13.70 -18.04
C ASP A 163 5.51 -12.50 -18.99
N GLN A 164 4.88 -12.69 -20.15
CA GLN A 164 4.69 -11.62 -21.13
C GLN A 164 3.52 -10.71 -20.72
N ALA A 165 3.56 -9.46 -21.17
CA ALA A 165 2.49 -8.48 -20.97
C ALA A 165 1.82 -8.11 -22.30
N ASN A 166 1.89 -9.00 -23.30
CA ASN A 166 1.32 -8.77 -24.64
C ASN A 166 -0.22 -8.72 -24.62
N ASP A 167 -0.83 -9.24 -23.55
CA ASP A 167 -2.25 -9.19 -23.25
C ASP A 167 -2.71 -7.85 -22.66
N ILE A 168 -1.79 -6.90 -22.44
CA ILE A 168 -2.05 -5.60 -21.82
C ILE A 168 -1.49 -4.49 -22.71
N SER A 169 -2.37 -3.57 -23.15
CA SER A 169 -1.96 -2.38 -23.88
C SER A 169 -1.45 -1.28 -22.94
N LEU A 170 -0.72 -0.30 -23.48
CA LEU A 170 -0.32 0.89 -22.71
C LEU A 170 -1.55 1.66 -22.18
N SER A 171 -2.63 1.70 -22.95
CA SER A 171 -3.92 2.28 -22.52
C SER A 171 -4.54 1.55 -21.35
N ASP A 172 -4.42 0.21 -21.29
CA ASP A 172 -4.89 -0.57 -20.15
C ASP A 172 -4.09 -0.23 -18.89
N VAL A 173 -2.75 -0.12 -18.99
CA VAL A 173 -1.92 0.28 -17.84
C VAL A 173 -2.31 1.67 -17.35
N LYS A 174 -2.61 2.61 -18.25
CA LYS A 174 -3.11 3.93 -17.88
C LYS A 174 -4.44 3.85 -17.14
N ALA A 175 -5.40 3.06 -17.62
CA ALA A 175 -6.66 2.85 -16.92
C ALA A 175 -6.44 2.20 -15.53
N TYR A 176 -5.46 1.31 -15.40
CA TYR A 176 -5.09 0.74 -14.10
C TYR A 176 -4.61 1.82 -13.12
N ILE A 177 -3.88 2.85 -13.57
CA ILE A 177 -3.45 3.95 -12.68
C ILE A 177 -4.65 4.58 -11.97
N ASP A 178 -5.78 4.76 -12.66
CA ASP A 178 -6.98 5.33 -12.05
C ASP A 178 -7.60 4.41 -11.00
N PHE A 179 -7.66 3.09 -11.25
CA PHE A 179 -8.11 2.13 -10.24
C PHE A 179 -7.19 2.12 -9.01
N PHE A 180 -5.87 2.14 -9.23
CA PHE A 180 -4.88 2.17 -8.16
C PHE A 180 -4.93 3.48 -7.37
N ARG A 181 -5.29 4.59 -8.01
CA ARG A 181 -5.58 5.86 -7.35
C ARG A 181 -6.78 5.73 -6.41
N VAL A 182 -7.92 5.25 -6.91
CA VAL A 182 -9.12 5.01 -6.07
C VAL A 182 -8.78 4.10 -4.88
N TYR A 183 -7.97 3.07 -5.12
CA TYR A 183 -7.52 2.14 -4.09
C TYR A 183 -6.71 2.81 -2.98
N ILE A 184 -5.71 3.66 -3.29
CA ILE A 184 -4.94 4.34 -2.23
C ILE A 184 -5.77 5.40 -1.49
N TYR A 185 -6.67 6.11 -2.19
CA TYR A 185 -7.53 7.14 -1.59
C TYR A 185 -8.57 6.55 -0.64
N SER A 186 -9.22 5.45 -1.03
CA SER A 186 -10.20 4.76 -0.18
C SER A 186 -9.57 4.21 1.11
N ILE A 187 -8.32 3.75 1.06
CA ILE A 187 -7.56 3.33 2.24
C ILE A 187 -7.22 4.52 3.14
N ASP A 188 -6.69 5.62 2.57
CA ASP A 188 -6.42 6.82 3.36
C ASP A 188 -7.68 7.33 4.05
N GLU A 189 -8.77 7.48 3.30
CA GLU A 189 -10.06 7.91 3.84
C GLU A 189 -10.52 7.04 5.01
N SER A 190 -10.50 5.71 4.83
CA SER A 190 -10.90 4.76 5.86
C SER A 190 -10.02 4.85 7.12
N SER A 191 -8.75 5.25 6.96
CA SER A 191 -7.79 5.35 8.05
C SER A 191 -7.79 6.69 8.78
N LYS A 192 -8.44 7.74 8.25
CA LYS A 192 -8.40 9.11 8.81
C LYS A 192 -8.86 9.18 10.27
N SER A 193 -9.89 8.42 10.64
CA SER A 193 -10.44 8.40 12.00
C SER A 193 -9.44 7.90 13.05
N LEU A 194 -8.43 7.12 12.62
CA LEU A 194 -7.40 6.59 13.52
C LEU A 194 -6.24 7.56 13.73
N ILE A 195 -6.16 8.63 12.94
CA ILE A 195 -5.06 9.59 12.95
C ILE A 195 -5.47 10.86 13.72
N VAL A 196 -6.74 11.26 13.65
CA VAL A 196 -7.28 12.42 14.39
C VAL A 196 -7.67 12.01 15.81
N PRO A 197 -7.19 12.71 16.87
CA PRO A 197 -7.55 12.43 18.26
C PRO A 197 -9.04 12.55 18.54
#